data_AF-A0AAU9XA17-F1
#
_entry.id   AF-A0AAU9XA17-F1
#
_cell.length_a   1.000
_cell.length_b   1.000
_cell.length_c   1.000
_cell.angle_alpha   90.00
_cell.angle_beta   90.00
_cell.angle_gamma   90.00
#
_symmetry.space_group_name_H-M   'P 1'
#
loop_
_entity.id
_entity.type
_entity.pdbx_description
1 polymer ?
#
loop_
_entity_poly.entity_id
_entity_poly.type
_entity_poly.pdbx_seq_one_letter_code
_entity_poly.pdbx_strand_id
1 'polypeptide(L)'
;MACRQASFFIVLFFISQLFRDNASQQCGAGGDLYSIYQMMLKGHTYKSFKTAPGTLECREACLADVKCQSYNVVMVIAICELNNRSKEARPEDFVKNKDRYYMAKGPKRVPLGSIRELPAESCKEIKASEGGKAVSGNNYWMDSTRSGNSILAGCDMKTEG
;
A
#
# COMPACT_ATOMS: atom_id res chain seq x y z
N MET A 1 32.56 -53.64 12.92
CA MET A 1 31.29 -52.95 12.57
C MET A 1 31.37 -51.48 12.98
N ALA A 2 32.08 -50.65 12.23
CA ALA A 2 32.19 -49.20 12.51
C ALA A 2 32.05 -48.32 11.25
N CYS A 3 31.72 -48.93 10.10
CA CYS A 3 31.62 -48.23 8.81
C CYS A 3 30.16 -47.87 8.45
N ARG A 4 29.16 -48.63 8.95
CA ARG A 4 27.72 -48.38 8.68
C ARG A 4 27.13 -47.18 9.45
N GLN A 5 27.58 -46.94 10.68
CA GLN A 5 27.07 -45.83 11.51
C GLN A 5 27.60 -44.47 11.04
N ALA A 6 28.88 -44.38 10.68
CA ALA A 6 29.48 -43.15 10.15
C ALA A 6 28.78 -42.69 8.85
N SER A 7 28.42 -43.64 7.98
CA SER A 7 27.70 -43.36 6.73
C SER A 7 26.30 -42.77 6.98
N PHE A 8 25.60 -43.22 8.02
CA PHE A 8 24.29 -42.67 8.41
C PHE A 8 24.36 -41.22 8.88
N PHE A 9 25.36 -40.88 9.72
CA PHE A 9 25.57 -39.51 10.18
C PHE A 9 25.98 -38.57 9.05
N ILE A 10 26.76 -39.07 8.09
CA ILE A 10 27.16 -38.32 6.89
C ILE A 10 25.95 -38.06 5.99
N VAL A 11 25.10 -39.07 5.75
CA VAL A 11 23.87 -38.92 4.96
C VAL A 11 22.88 -37.96 5.65
N LEU A 12 22.69 -38.07 6.97
CA LEU A 12 21.86 -37.14 7.74
C LEU A 12 22.39 -35.69 7.71
N PHE A 13 23.71 -35.51 7.74
CA PHE A 13 24.36 -34.21 7.59
C PHE A 13 24.19 -33.63 6.18
N PHE A 14 24.25 -34.44 5.13
CA PHE A 14 23.95 -33.97 3.78
C PHE A 14 22.47 -33.68 3.55
N ILE A 15 21.56 -34.45 4.17
CA ILE A 15 20.11 -34.19 4.13
C ILE A 15 19.77 -32.88 4.85
N SER A 16 20.39 -32.57 6.00
CA SER A 16 20.17 -31.30 6.70
C SER A 16 20.70 -30.09 5.92
N GLN A 17 21.68 -30.28 5.03
CA GLN A 17 22.17 -29.25 4.10
C GLN A 17 21.21 -29.01 2.93
N LEU A 18 20.37 -30.00 2.57
CA LEU A 18 19.31 -29.84 1.57
C LEU A 18 18.07 -29.09 2.10
N PHE A 19 17.87 -29.05 3.43
CA PHE A 19 16.80 -28.29 4.09
C PHE A 19 17.23 -26.89 4.55
N ARG A 20 18.39 -26.40 4.08
CA ARG A 20 18.76 -24.99 4.22
C ARG A 20 18.14 -24.16 3.10
N ASP A 21 16.84 -24.33 2.88
CA ASP A 21 16.06 -23.30 2.21
C ASP A 21 15.98 -22.12 3.17
N ASN A 22 16.81 -21.12 2.90
CA ASN A 22 16.55 -19.75 3.35
C ASN A 22 15.30 -19.22 2.62
N ALA A 23 14.16 -19.84 2.87
CA ALA A 23 12.87 -19.23 2.68
C ALA A 23 12.49 -18.47 3.96
N SER A 24 13.43 -17.71 4.54
CA SER A 24 13.04 -16.42 5.08
C SER A 24 12.70 -15.56 3.88
N GLN A 25 11.53 -15.79 3.29
CA GLN A 25 10.86 -14.76 2.53
C GLN A 25 10.53 -13.69 3.55
N GLN A 26 11.52 -12.85 3.85
CA GLN A 26 11.37 -11.65 4.66
C GLN A 26 10.23 -10.90 4.02
N CYS A 27 9.06 -10.92 4.67
CA CYS A 27 7.97 -10.02 4.39
C CYS A 27 8.48 -8.62 4.76
N GLY A 28 9.26 -8.00 3.87
CA GLY A 28 9.92 -6.73 4.17
C GLY A 28 11.27 -6.53 3.48
N ALA A 29 11.34 -6.73 2.15
CA ALA A 29 12.46 -6.20 1.35
C ALA A 29 12.01 -5.02 0.45
N GLY A 30 10.96 -4.31 0.86
CA GLY A 30 10.51 -3.05 0.28
C GLY A 30 9.68 -2.32 1.31
N GLY A 31 10.16 -1.16 1.79
CA GLY A 31 9.55 -0.40 2.87
C GLY A 31 8.03 -0.20 2.70
N ASP A 32 7.32 -0.16 3.82
CA ASP A 32 5.94 0.35 4.00
C ASP A 32 4.75 -0.59 3.77
N LEU A 33 4.94 -1.90 3.54
CA LEU A 33 3.84 -2.86 3.36
C LEU A 33 3.45 -3.59 4.66
N TYR A 34 2.98 -2.88 5.68
CA TYR A 34 2.41 -3.49 6.89
C TYR A 34 0.97 -3.01 7.15
N SER A 35 0.16 -3.91 7.75
CA SER A 35 -1.20 -3.61 8.17
C SER A 35 -1.19 -2.80 9.46
N ILE A 36 -1.97 -1.73 9.49
CA ILE A 36 -2.20 -0.94 10.69
C ILE A 36 -3.57 -1.32 11.25
N TYR A 37 -3.56 -2.19 12.25
CA TYR A 37 -4.77 -2.69 12.90
C TYR A 37 -5.50 -1.59 13.66
N GLN A 38 -6.82 -1.75 13.72
CA GLN A 38 -7.74 -0.85 14.40
C GLN A 38 -7.67 0.60 13.90
N MET A 39 -7.26 0.79 12.64
CA MET A 39 -7.16 2.07 11.95
C MET A 39 -7.83 1.96 10.60
N MET A 40 -8.34 3.08 10.11
CA MET A 40 -8.89 3.21 8.76
C MET A 40 -8.61 4.60 8.21
N LEU A 41 -8.61 4.71 6.89
CA LEU A 41 -8.75 5.99 6.20
C LEU A 41 -10.22 6.20 5.85
N LYS A 42 -10.88 7.20 6.47
CA LYS A 42 -12.32 7.47 6.25
C LYS A 42 -12.53 8.44 5.08
N GLY A 43 -13.68 8.35 4.40
CA GLY A 43 -14.10 9.36 3.41
C GLY A 43 -13.39 9.30 2.04
N HIS A 44 -12.44 8.38 1.85
CA HIS A 44 -11.65 8.24 0.61
C HIS A 44 -11.92 6.93 -0.14
N THR A 45 -12.90 6.14 0.30
CA THR A 45 -13.28 4.88 -0.33
C THR A 45 -14.06 5.14 -1.61
N TYR A 46 -13.52 4.69 -2.75
CA TYR A 46 -14.19 4.82 -4.05
C TYR A 46 -14.72 3.49 -4.60
N LYS A 47 -14.35 2.36 -3.98
CA LYS A 47 -14.84 1.02 -4.34
C LYS A 47 -14.88 0.14 -3.09
N SER A 48 -15.96 -0.62 -2.92
CA SER A 48 -16.10 -1.59 -1.84
C SER A 48 -16.64 -2.91 -2.39
N PHE A 49 -16.13 -4.03 -1.88
CA PHE A 49 -16.58 -5.37 -2.25
C PHE A 49 -16.25 -6.38 -1.14
N LYS A 50 -17.02 -7.47 -1.09
CA LYS A 50 -16.76 -8.57 -0.16
C LYS A 50 -15.68 -9.49 -0.73
N THR A 51 -14.76 -9.92 0.12
CA THR A 51 -13.73 -10.91 -0.19
C THR A 51 -13.94 -12.16 0.65
N ALA A 52 -13.28 -13.26 0.28
CA ALA A 52 -13.15 -14.38 1.21
C ALA A 52 -12.20 -14.00 2.37
N PRO A 53 -12.54 -14.30 3.63
CA PRO A 53 -11.65 -14.02 4.77
C PRO A 53 -10.27 -14.65 4.58
N GLY A 54 -9.21 -13.92 4.91
CA GLY A 54 -7.83 -14.40 4.82
C GLY A 54 -7.22 -14.42 3.41
N THR A 55 -7.93 -13.96 2.38
CA THR A 55 -7.41 -13.91 1.00
C THR A 55 -6.68 -12.61 0.69
N LEU A 56 -5.89 -12.62 -0.40
CA LEU A 56 -5.18 -11.45 -0.92
C LEU A 56 -5.99 -10.64 -1.95
N GLU A 57 -7.26 -10.99 -2.17
CA GLU A 57 -8.12 -10.37 -3.20
C GLU A 57 -8.16 -8.84 -3.09
N CYS A 58 -8.22 -8.31 -1.87
CA CYS A 58 -8.23 -6.87 -1.64
C CYS A 58 -6.92 -6.20 -2.11
N ARG A 59 -5.78 -6.84 -1.81
CA ARG A 59 -4.46 -6.38 -2.23
C ARG A 59 -4.32 -6.44 -3.74
N GLU A 60 -4.74 -7.54 -4.35
CA GLU A 60 -4.66 -7.75 -5.81
C GLU A 60 -5.52 -6.75 -6.56
N ALA A 61 -6.75 -6.53 -6.11
CA ALA A 61 -7.64 -5.50 -6.67
C ALA A 61 -7.03 -4.10 -6.57
N CYS A 62 -6.43 -3.75 -5.41
CA CYS A 62 -5.75 -2.47 -5.26
C CYS A 62 -4.52 -2.36 -6.17
N LEU A 63 -3.74 -3.42 -6.34
CA LEU A 63 -2.59 -3.42 -7.23
C LEU A 63 -2.99 -3.24 -8.70
N ALA A 64 -4.07 -3.88 -9.13
CA ALA A 64 -4.59 -3.81 -10.48
C ALA A 64 -5.21 -2.45 -10.83
N ASP A 65 -5.72 -1.70 -9.86
CA ASP A 65 -6.34 -0.39 -10.09
C ASP A 65 -5.36 0.76 -9.87
N VAL A 66 -5.08 1.52 -10.93
CA VAL A 66 -4.16 2.68 -10.89
C VAL A 66 -4.60 3.78 -9.92
N LYS A 67 -5.90 3.89 -9.62
CA LYS A 67 -6.43 4.87 -8.68
C LYS A 67 -6.19 4.49 -7.23
N CYS A 68 -6.03 3.20 -6.93
CA CYS A 68 -5.87 2.74 -5.56
C CYS A 68 -4.53 3.22 -5.01
N GLN A 69 -4.56 3.85 -3.83
CA GLN A 69 -3.38 4.30 -3.08
C GLN A 69 -3.26 3.57 -1.74
N SER A 70 -4.40 3.18 -1.16
CA SER A 70 -4.49 2.37 0.06
C SER A 70 -5.82 1.63 0.10
N TYR A 71 -6.04 0.80 1.10
CA TYR A 71 -7.33 0.16 1.33
C TYR A 71 -7.57 -0.10 2.81
N ASN A 72 -8.85 -0.16 3.20
CA ASN A 72 -9.27 -0.68 4.49
C ASN A 72 -9.86 -2.08 4.30
N VAL A 73 -9.80 -2.90 5.35
CA VAL A 73 -10.53 -4.18 5.41
C VAL A 73 -11.33 -4.25 6.69
N VAL A 74 -12.64 -4.51 6.56
CA VAL A 74 -13.50 -4.88 7.71
C VAL A 74 -13.19 -6.32 8.09
N MET A 75 -12.61 -6.52 9.26
CA MET A 75 -11.99 -7.78 9.65
C MET A 75 -13.00 -8.94 9.75
N VAL A 76 -14.15 -8.73 10.39
CA VAL A 76 -15.10 -9.81 10.71
C VAL A 76 -15.85 -10.31 9.47
N ILE A 77 -16.25 -9.39 8.59
CA ILE A 77 -17.10 -9.71 7.43
C ILE A 77 -16.34 -9.64 6.10
N ALA A 78 -15.01 -9.43 6.16
CA ALA A 78 -14.10 -9.39 5.03
C ALA A 78 -14.59 -8.47 3.89
N ILE A 79 -14.93 -7.23 4.22
CA ILE A 79 -15.22 -6.20 3.21
C ILE A 79 -13.94 -5.42 2.93
N CYS A 80 -13.53 -5.40 1.66
CA CYS A 80 -12.45 -4.58 1.14
C CYS A 80 -12.97 -3.21 0.72
N GLU A 81 -12.28 -2.15 1.11
CA GLU A 81 -12.58 -0.77 0.74
C GLU A 81 -11.33 -0.13 0.13
N LEU A 82 -11.32 0.03 -1.20
CA LEU A 82 -10.21 0.67 -1.90
C LEU A 82 -10.31 2.18 -1.77
N ASN A 83 -9.19 2.79 -1.37
CA ASN A 83 -9.07 4.23 -1.18
C ASN A 83 -8.16 4.85 -2.24
N ASN A 84 -8.55 6.03 -2.71
CA ASN A 84 -7.80 6.81 -3.71
C ASN A 84 -6.77 7.75 -3.07
N ARG A 85 -6.62 7.73 -1.74
CA ARG A 85 -5.63 8.49 -0.97
C ARG A 85 -4.88 7.57 -0.01
N SER A 86 -3.75 8.03 0.51
CA SER A 86 -3.01 7.39 1.59
C SER A 86 -3.15 8.18 2.89
N LYS A 87 -2.72 7.60 4.02
CA LYS A 87 -2.68 8.29 5.31
C LYS A 87 -1.73 9.50 5.33
N GLU A 88 -0.70 9.51 4.48
CA GLU A 88 0.23 10.63 4.34
C GLU A 88 -0.42 11.80 3.60
N ALA A 89 -1.26 11.51 2.59
CA ALA A 89 -2.02 12.53 1.88
C ALA A 89 -3.12 13.15 2.77
N ARG A 90 -3.75 12.35 3.63
CA ARG A 90 -4.92 12.72 4.44
C ARG A 90 -4.81 12.26 5.90
N PRO A 91 -3.85 12.79 6.66
CA PRO A 91 -3.62 12.38 8.05
C PRO A 91 -4.83 12.66 8.95
N GLU A 92 -5.63 13.69 8.66
CA GLU A 92 -6.84 14.06 9.38
C GLU A 92 -7.96 13.00 9.30
N ASP A 93 -7.96 12.22 8.23
CA ASP A 93 -8.93 11.16 7.98
C ASP A 93 -8.42 9.77 8.39
N PHE A 94 -7.17 9.69 8.86
CA PHE A 94 -6.59 8.46 9.36
C PHE A 94 -6.95 8.25 10.83
N VAL A 95 -8.04 7.54 11.08
CA VAL A 95 -8.70 7.46 12.40
C VAL A 95 -8.75 6.04 12.95
N LYS A 96 -8.92 5.93 14.28
CA LYS A 96 -9.15 4.64 14.95
C LYS A 96 -10.50 4.05 14.55
N ASN A 97 -10.51 2.76 14.22
CA ASN A 97 -11.72 1.97 14.02
C ASN A 97 -11.44 0.51 14.38
N LYS A 98 -12.09 0.00 15.42
CA LYS A 98 -11.78 -1.33 15.99
C LYS A 98 -12.07 -2.51 15.07
N ASP A 99 -12.95 -2.33 14.08
CA ASP A 99 -13.42 -3.41 13.22
C ASP A 99 -12.60 -3.53 11.93
N ARG A 100 -11.58 -2.66 11.76
CA ARG A 100 -10.85 -2.50 10.51
C ARG A 100 -9.34 -2.55 10.68
N TYR A 101 -8.64 -2.87 9.61
CA TYR A 101 -7.24 -2.50 9.44
C TYR A 101 -7.03 -1.71 8.15
N TYR A 102 -5.99 -0.89 8.14
CA TYR A 102 -5.55 -0.11 7.00
C TYR A 102 -4.31 -0.74 6.36
N MET A 103 -4.19 -0.66 5.04
CA MET A 103 -3.02 -1.07 4.26
C MET A 103 -2.68 -0.03 3.19
N ALA A 104 -1.41 0.37 3.11
CA ALA A 104 -0.90 1.14 1.98
C ALA A 104 -0.62 0.22 0.77
N LYS A 105 -0.77 0.74 -0.46
CA LYS A 105 -0.40 0.00 -1.70
C LYS A 105 1.11 -0.20 -1.85
N GLY A 106 1.92 0.58 -1.13
CA GLY A 106 3.38 0.54 -1.18
C GLY A 106 3.98 1.28 -2.38
N PRO A 107 5.27 1.05 -2.70
CA PRO A 107 6.05 1.90 -3.62
C PRO A 107 5.65 1.80 -5.10
N LYS A 108 4.87 0.79 -5.49
CA LYS A 108 4.36 0.63 -6.87
C LYS A 108 3.11 1.49 -7.15
N ARG A 109 2.71 2.37 -6.23
CA ARG A 109 1.57 3.26 -6.42
C ARG A 109 1.90 4.36 -7.44
N VAL A 110 0.89 4.78 -8.19
CA VAL A 110 0.98 5.97 -9.05
C VAL A 110 1.06 7.21 -8.15
N PRO A 111 2.00 8.15 -8.38
CA PRO A 111 2.07 9.38 -7.59
C PRO A 111 0.77 10.20 -7.68
N LEU A 112 0.34 10.79 -6.57
CA LEU A 112 -0.88 11.59 -6.52
C LEU A 112 -0.77 12.79 -7.46
N GLY A 113 -1.82 13.04 -8.25
CA GLY A 113 -1.86 14.14 -9.22
C GLY A 113 -1.06 13.89 -10.51
N SER A 114 -0.41 12.73 -10.68
CA SER A 114 0.35 12.43 -11.90
C SER A 114 -0.51 11.96 -13.09
N ILE A 115 -1.73 11.49 -12.82
CA ILE A 115 -2.69 11.05 -13.85
C ILE A 115 -4.06 11.69 -13.61
N ARG A 116 -4.84 11.82 -14.67
CA ARG A 116 -6.16 12.47 -14.66
C ARG A 116 -7.16 11.76 -13.75
N GLU A 117 -7.06 10.43 -13.69
CA GLU A 117 -7.95 9.56 -12.91
C GLU A 117 -7.63 9.59 -11.40
N LEU A 118 -6.50 10.20 -11.02
CA LEU A 118 -6.04 10.33 -9.64
C LEU A 118 -5.60 11.78 -9.35
N PRO A 119 -6.53 12.75 -9.43
CA PRO A 119 -6.20 14.13 -9.17
C PRO A 119 -5.98 14.37 -7.66
N ALA A 120 -5.10 15.31 -7.36
CA ALA A 120 -4.94 15.88 -6.03
C ALA A 120 -5.98 16.98 -5.79
N GLU A 121 -6.25 17.32 -4.53
CA GLU A 121 -7.09 18.47 -4.19
C GLU A 121 -6.25 19.73 -3.97
N SER A 122 -4.95 19.57 -3.65
CA SER A 122 -4.02 20.69 -3.47
C SER A 122 -2.56 20.28 -3.65
N CYS A 123 -1.69 21.27 -3.92
CA CYS A 123 -0.24 21.08 -3.96
C CYS A 123 0.33 20.62 -2.60
N LYS A 124 -0.27 21.09 -1.49
CA LYS A 124 0.07 20.64 -0.13
C LYS A 124 -0.18 19.14 0.05
N GLU A 125 -1.28 18.63 -0.48
CA GLU A 125 -1.59 17.20 -0.45
C GLU A 125 -0.57 16.38 -1.23
N ILE A 126 -0.17 16.83 -2.43
CA ILE A 126 0.87 16.18 -3.23
C ILE A 126 2.18 16.14 -2.45
N LYS A 127 2.58 17.28 -1.87
CA LYS A 127 3.80 17.37 -1.07
C LYS A 127 3.78 16.43 0.14
N ALA A 128 2.64 16.33 0.83
CA ALA A 128 2.48 15.42 1.95
C ALA A 128 2.53 13.94 1.51
N SER A 129 1.89 13.59 0.38
CA SER A 129 1.83 12.24 -0.16
C SER A 129 3.18 11.75 -0.73
N GLU A 130 3.85 12.60 -1.51
CA GLU A 130 5.03 12.23 -2.30
C GLU A 130 6.36 12.64 -1.64
N GLY A 131 6.31 13.54 -0.64
CA GLY A 131 7.50 14.04 0.06
C GLY A 131 8.52 14.60 -0.92
N GLY A 132 9.78 14.16 -0.80
CA GLY A 132 10.89 14.60 -1.66
C GLY A 132 10.79 14.15 -3.12
N LYS A 133 9.80 13.32 -3.50
CA LYS A 133 9.56 12.94 -4.90
C LYS A 133 8.68 13.96 -5.64
N ALA A 134 8.02 14.87 -4.92
CA ALA A 134 7.27 15.95 -5.53
C ALA A 134 8.21 16.95 -6.23
N VAL A 135 7.98 17.22 -7.51
CA VAL A 135 8.79 18.14 -8.32
C VAL A 135 8.11 19.52 -8.34
N SER A 136 8.78 20.55 -7.83
CA SER A 136 8.33 21.95 -7.94
C SER A 136 8.38 22.43 -9.39
N GLY A 137 7.37 23.22 -9.80
CA GLY A 137 7.26 23.79 -11.14
C GLY A 137 6.70 22.85 -12.20
N ASN A 138 6.33 21.61 -11.84
CA ASN A 138 5.63 20.69 -12.73
C ASN A 138 4.10 20.88 -12.65
N ASN A 139 3.41 20.50 -13.72
CA ASN A 139 1.94 20.47 -13.73
C ASN A 139 1.42 19.16 -13.15
N TYR A 140 0.40 19.26 -12.31
CA TYR A 140 -0.31 18.15 -11.70
C TYR A 140 -1.80 18.23 -12.02
N TRP A 141 -2.44 17.08 -12.08
CA TRP A 141 -3.89 16.96 -12.17
C TRP A 141 -4.53 17.29 -10.82
N MET A 142 -5.39 18.30 -10.82
CA MET A 142 -6.06 18.80 -9.62
C MET A 142 -7.58 18.87 -9.79
N ASP A 143 -8.30 18.50 -8.75
CA ASP A 143 -9.76 18.61 -8.63
C ASP A 143 -10.12 19.03 -7.19
N SER A 144 -9.89 20.32 -6.89
CA SER A 144 -10.12 20.88 -5.55
C SER A 144 -11.58 20.86 -5.12
N THR A 145 -12.53 20.77 -6.06
CA THR A 145 -13.97 20.75 -5.78
C THR A 145 -14.55 19.34 -5.71
N ARG A 146 -13.74 18.30 -5.97
CA ARG A 146 -14.19 16.90 -6.07
C ARG A 146 -15.33 16.74 -7.09
N SER A 147 -15.30 17.55 -8.14
CA SER A 147 -16.32 17.56 -9.18
C SER A 147 -16.22 16.39 -10.15
N GLY A 148 -15.10 15.67 -10.13
CA GLY A 148 -14.71 14.68 -11.14
C GLY A 148 -14.04 15.30 -12.36
N ASN A 149 -13.96 16.63 -12.44
CA ASN A 149 -13.31 17.36 -13.53
C ASN A 149 -11.94 17.86 -13.07
N SER A 150 -10.90 17.11 -13.42
CA SER A 150 -9.52 17.50 -13.10
C SER A 150 -8.94 18.46 -14.14
N ILE A 151 -8.22 19.48 -13.69
CA ILE A 151 -7.46 20.40 -14.53
C ILE A 151 -5.95 20.26 -14.26
N LEU A 152 -5.11 20.64 -15.23
CA LEU A 152 -3.68 20.76 -14.99
C LEU A 152 -3.38 22.12 -14.36
N ALA A 153 -2.63 22.09 -13.27
CA ALA A 153 -2.11 23.30 -12.65
C ALA A 153 -0.72 23.05 -12.05
N GLY A 154 0.10 24.09 -12.09
CA GLY A 154 1.46 24.06 -11.56
C GLY A 154 1.45 24.12 -10.04
N CYS A 155 2.38 23.42 -9.42
CA CYS A 155 2.63 23.51 -7.98
C CYS A 155 4.07 23.97 -7.74
N ASP A 156 4.27 25.05 -6.98
CA ASP A 156 5.56 25.26 -6.34
C ASP A 156 5.58 24.44 -5.04
N MET A 157 6.58 23.57 -4.88
CA MET A 157 6.74 22.79 -3.65
C MET A 157 7.55 23.55 -2.58
N LYS A 158 8.15 24.69 -2.93
CA LYS A 158 8.95 25.54 -2.01
C LYS A 158 8.06 26.50 -1.24
N THR A 159 7.20 27.22 -1.94
CA THR A 159 6.07 27.95 -1.34
C THR A 159 4.89 26.98 -1.23
N GLU A 160 3.93 27.15 -0.33
CA GLU A 160 2.79 26.20 -0.22
C GLU A 160 1.74 26.39 -1.34
N GLY A 161 2.15 26.85 -2.54
CA GLY A 161 1.28 27.28 -3.65
C GLY A 161 1.74 26.75 -5.00
#